data_AF-A0A0D8Y3V2-F1
#
_entry.id   AF-A0A0D8Y3V2-F1
#
_cell.length_a   1.000
_cell.length_b   1.000
_cell.length_c   1.000
_cell.angle_alpha   90.00
_cell.angle_beta   90.00
_cell.angle_gamma   90.00
#
_symmetry.space_group_name_H-M   'P 1'
#
loop_
_entity.id
_entity.type
_entity.pdbx_description
1 polymer ?
#
loop_
_entity_poly.entity_id
_entity_poly.type
_entity_poly.pdbx_seq_one_letter_code
_entity_poly.pdbx_strand_id
1 'polypeptide(L)'
;MKAYNSDEGIQELRTKGFPWVVATCLLAVFMLSGVVFYFIITAETDKNDHTKNTVEDPSPIEVEFSETINILEKDGHSDLSTPKISRRKIEKISSEWPAPVRSTRKKFLHAAVSCQNEFCAEIGRDVLIRGGNAVDSAIATVICTGAVHPHQSGFGGGMVMLVHNRSEIVKL
;
A
#
# COMPACT_ATOMS: atom_id res chain seq x y z
N MET A 1 28.31 64.09 3.09
CA MET A 1 28.63 62.82 3.77
C MET A 1 27.32 62.13 4.09
N LYS A 2 26.99 61.01 3.45
CA LYS A 2 25.80 60.21 3.80
C LYS A 2 26.15 59.36 5.01
N ALA A 3 25.41 59.51 6.10
CA ALA A 3 25.54 58.68 7.29
C ALA A 3 25.12 57.25 6.93
N TYR A 4 26.01 56.29 7.14
CA TYR A 4 25.74 54.86 6.97
C TYR A 4 24.85 54.41 8.12
N ASN A 5 23.61 54.04 7.81
CA ASN A 5 22.62 53.64 8.81
C ASN A 5 22.76 52.13 9.07
N SER A 6 23.23 51.76 10.27
CA SER A 6 23.56 50.36 10.62
C SER A 6 22.37 49.41 10.59
N ASP A 7 21.16 49.93 10.73
CA ASP A 7 19.93 49.13 10.78
C ASP A 7 19.50 48.61 9.39
N GLU A 8 19.87 49.31 8.31
CA GLU A 8 19.61 48.87 6.94
C GLU A 8 20.46 47.65 6.55
N GLY A 9 21.73 47.62 6.99
CA GLY A 9 22.63 46.50 6.74
C GLY A 9 22.20 45.21 7.44
N ILE A 10 21.64 45.30 8.66
CA ILE A 10 21.15 44.13 9.41
C ILE A 10 19.87 43.55 8.77
N GLN A 11 18.96 44.40 8.29
CA GLN A 11 17.76 44.00 7.55
C GLN A 11 18.11 43.33 6.21
N GLU A 12 19.13 43.85 5.51
CA GLU A 12 19.61 43.29 4.24
C GLU A 12 20.27 41.92 4.43
N LEU A 13 21.06 41.75 5.50
CA LEU A 13 21.66 40.45 5.86
C LEU A 13 20.60 39.42 6.28
N ARG A 14 19.54 39.84 6.97
CA ARG A 14 18.42 38.97 7.37
C ARG A 14 17.58 38.52 6.19
N THR A 15 17.40 39.35 5.16
CA THR A 15 16.57 39.01 3.99
C THR A 15 17.34 38.27 2.89
N LYS A 16 18.62 38.59 2.68
CA LYS A 16 19.44 37.97 1.63
C LYS A 16 20.32 36.80 2.13
N GLY A 17 20.81 36.85 3.37
CA GLY A 17 21.74 35.86 3.91
C GLY A 17 21.07 34.68 4.61
N PHE A 18 20.05 34.94 5.42
CA PHE A 18 19.37 33.91 6.22
C PHE A 18 18.78 32.74 5.40
N PRO A 19 18.04 32.94 4.29
CA PRO A 19 17.50 31.83 3.51
C PRO A 19 18.58 30.97 2.83
N TRP A 20 19.70 31.58 2.41
CA TRP A 20 20.83 30.84 1.84
C TRP A 20 21.55 29.98 2.87
N VAL A 21 21.72 30.49 4.10
CA VAL A 21 22.30 29.73 5.21
C VAL A 21 21.40 28.56 5.60
N VAL A 22 20.08 28.76 5.64
CA VAL A 22 19.13 27.68 5.91
C VAL A 22 19.15 26.64 4.79
N ALA A 23 19.18 27.05 3.52
CA ALA A 23 19.26 26.14 2.39
C ALA A 23 20.55 25.30 2.40
N THR A 24 21.71 25.90 2.69
CA THR A 24 22.97 25.18 2.77
C THR A 24 23.00 24.23 3.97
N CYS A 25 22.45 24.63 5.11
CA CYS A 25 22.28 23.74 6.27
C CYS A 25 21.39 22.55 5.94
N LEU A 26 20.25 22.75 5.27
CA LEU A 26 19.34 21.66 4.90
C LEU A 26 19.98 20.68 3.90
N LEU A 27 20.71 21.20 2.90
CA LEU A 27 21.44 20.36 1.96
C LEU A 27 22.56 19.55 2.64
N ALA A 28 23.28 20.18 3.57
CA ALA A 28 24.32 19.49 4.35
C ALA A 28 23.70 18.38 5.22
N VAL A 29 22.58 18.64 5.89
CA VAL A 29 21.85 17.64 6.69
C VAL A 29 21.38 16.49 5.80
N PHE A 30 20.82 16.79 4.62
CA PHE A 30 20.38 15.75 3.69
C PHE A 30 21.54 14.88 3.19
N MET A 31 22.66 15.49 2.80
CA MET A 31 23.87 14.77 2.38
C MET A 31 24.44 13.90 3.51
N LEU A 32 24.57 14.44 4.72
CA LEU A 32 25.06 13.68 5.87
C LEU A 32 24.13 12.51 6.21
N SER A 33 22.81 12.72 6.15
CA SER A 33 21.84 11.64 6.37
C SER A 33 21.95 10.55 5.30
N GLY A 34 22.16 10.91 4.04
CA GLY A 34 22.36 9.97 2.94
C GLY A 34 23.65 9.15 3.07
N VAL A 35 24.74 9.79 3.50
CA VAL A 35 26.02 9.10 3.75
C VAL A 35 25.89 8.12 4.91
N VAL A 36 25.29 8.54 6.03
CA VAL A 36 25.03 7.64 7.17
C VAL A 36 24.15 6.47 6.75
N PHE A 37 23.10 6.72 5.97
CA PHE A 37 22.23 5.66 5.46
C PHE A 37 22.97 4.70 4.52
N TYR A 38 23.83 5.23 3.63
CA TYR A 38 24.68 4.41 2.76
C TYR A 38 25.57 3.47 3.57
N PHE A 39 26.25 3.98 4.60
CA PHE A 39 27.09 3.18 5.50
C PHE A 39 26.29 2.13 6.29
N ILE A 40 25.07 2.46 6.74
CA ILE A 40 24.19 1.49 7.41
C ILE A 40 23.85 0.34 6.44
N ILE A 41 23.51 0.65 5.19
CA ILE A 41 23.21 -0.37 4.17
C ILE A 41 24.46 -1.21 3.86
N THR A 42 25.65 -0.59 3.73
CA THR A 42 26.88 -1.36 3.44
C THR A 42 27.29 -2.25 4.63
N ALA A 43 27.13 -1.76 5.86
CA ALA A 43 27.39 -2.55 7.06
C ALA A 43 26.41 -3.72 7.21
N GLU A 44 25.16 -3.56 6.77
CA GLU A 44 24.18 -4.64 6.75
C GLU A 44 24.46 -5.66 5.64
N THR A 45 25.00 -5.23 4.48
CA THR A 45 25.41 -6.16 3.42
C THR A 45 26.61 -7.02 3.83
N ASP A 46 27.53 -6.51 4.65
CA ASP A 46 28.70 -7.25 5.15
C ASP A 46 28.28 -8.38 6.11
N LYS A 47 27.25 -8.16 6.94
CA LYS A 47 26.66 -9.22 7.78
C LYS A 47 25.88 -10.26 6.98
N ASN A 48 25.26 -9.84 5.87
CA ASN A 48 24.46 -10.73 5.03
C ASN A 48 25.29 -11.57 4.06
N ASP A 49 26.60 -11.34 3.93
CA ASP A 49 27.47 -12.15 3.06
C ASP A 49 27.93 -13.45 3.74
N HIS A 50 28.09 -13.45 5.08
CA HIS A 50 28.40 -14.68 5.83
C HIS A 50 27.22 -15.69 5.89
N THR A 51 26.03 -15.31 5.45
CA THR A 51 24.84 -16.19 5.42
C THR A 51 24.31 -16.44 4.00
N LYS A 52 25.11 -16.18 2.95
CA LYS A 52 24.71 -16.37 1.54
C LYS A 52 25.46 -17.46 0.77
N ASN A 53 26.30 -18.27 1.44
CA ASN A 53 26.93 -19.44 0.84
C ASN A 53 26.29 -20.77 1.29
N THR A 54 24.98 -20.79 1.45
CA THR A 54 24.17 -22.01 1.54
C THR A 54 22.78 -21.74 0.98
N VAL A 55 22.73 -21.20 -0.24
CA VAL A 55 21.58 -21.39 -1.10
C VAL A 55 21.82 -22.73 -1.78
N GLU A 56 21.24 -23.79 -1.21
CA GLU A 56 20.97 -24.99 -1.99
C GLU A 56 20.18 -24.55 -3.23
N ASP A 57 20.65 -25.00 -4.38
CA ASP A 57 20.06 -24.81 -5.69
C ASP A 57 18.52 -24.75 -5.63
N PRO A 58 17.86 -23.78 -6.30
CA PRO A 58 16.44 -23.96 -6.57
C PRO A 58 16.34 -25.10 -7.57
N SER A 59 16.21 -26.32 -7.05
CA SER A 59 15.63 -27.44 -7.79
C SER A 59 14.36 -26.89 -8.45
N PRO A 60 14.16 -27.09 -9.77
CA PRO A 60 12.93 -26.66 -10.41
C PRO A 60 11.77 -27.23 -9.60
N ILE A 61 10.87 -26.34 -9.16
CA ILE A 61 9.61 -26.74 -8.56
C ILE A 61 8.84 -27.41 -9.70
N GLU A 62 9.05 -28.72 -9.86
CA GLU A 62 8.12 -29.57 -10.56
C GLU A 62 6.82 -29.53 -9.76
N VAL A 63 5.92 -28.67 -10.21
CA VAL A 63 4.52 -28.73 -9.80
C VAL A 63 3.97 -30.01 -10.40
N GLU A 64 4.21 -31.12 -9.72
CA GLU A 64 3.65 -32.43 -10.05
C GLU A 64 2.14 -32.33 -9.77
N PHE A 65 1.41 -31.96 -10.83
CA PHE A 65 -0.04 -32.04 -10.87
C PHE A 65 -0.41 -33.49 -10.54
N SER A 66 -1.20 -33.65 -9.47
CA SER A 66 -1.66 -34.94 -8.94
C SER A 66 -2.22 -35.86 -10.02
N GLU A 67 -1.37 -36.76 -10.52
CA GLU A 67 -1.76 -37.98 -11.23
C GLU A 67 -1.36 -39.20 -10.40
N THR A 68 -1.85 -39.29 -9.16
CA THR A 68 -1.73 -40.52 -8.36
C THR A 68 -3.04 -40.85 -7.65
N ILE A 69 -4.07 -41.18 -8.43
CA ILE A 69 -5.08 -42.17 -8.03
C ILE A 69 -5.05 -43.28 -9.08
N ASN A 70 -4.00 -44.11 -9.06
CA ASN A 70 -3.98 -45.42 -9.73
C ASN A 70 -3.11 -46.40 -8.94
N ILE A 71 -3.21 -46.35 -7.61
CA ILE A 71 -2.75 -47.44 -6.77
C ILE A 71 -3.94 -47.81 -5.90
N LEU A 72 -4.21 -49.12 -5.81
CA LEU A 72 -5.29 -49.79 -5.08
C LEU A 72 -6.51 -50.19 -5.92
N GLU A 73 -6.30 -51.05 -6.92
CA GLU A 73 -7.19 -52.20 -7.08
C GLU A 73 -6.45 -53.38 -7.72
N LYS A 74 -5.82 -54.21 -6.88
CA LYS A 74 -5.94 -55.68 -6.99
C LYS A 74 -5.37 -56.40 -5.76
N ASP A 75 -6.30 -57.14 -5.14
CA ASP A 75 -6.09 -58.41 -4.45
C ASP A 75 -5.73 -58.39 -2.95
N GLY A 76 -6.77 -58.17 -2.14
CA GLY A 76 -7.20 -59.04 -1.02
C GLY A 76 -6.26 -59.32 0.16
N HIS A 77 -6.60 -58.80 1.36
CA HIS A 77 -6.95 -59.58 2.58
C HIS A 77 -7.16 -58.66 3.82
N SER A 78 -8.15 -59.03 4.66
CA SER A 78 -8.37 -58.74 6.09
C SER A 78 -8.35 -57.31 6.69
N ASP A 79 -9.56 -56.90 7.12
CA ASP A 79 -9.90 -56.27 8.41
C ASP A 79 -9.04 -55.13 8.99
N LEU A 80 -9.40 -53.88 8.69
CA LEU A 80 -9.35 -52.78 9.65
C LEU A 80 -10.32 -51.66 9.23
N SER A 81 -11.23 -51.28 10.12
CA SER A 81 -12.27 -50.27 9.88
C SER A 81 -11.68 -48.90 9.55
N THR A 82 -11.64 -48.56 8.26
CA THR A 82 -11.37 -47.20 7.79
C THR A 82 -12.62 -46.33 7.96
N PRO A 83 -12.49 -45.08 8.41
CA PRO A 83 -13.63 -44.18 8.46
C PRO A 83 -14.12 -43.95 7.04
N LYS A 84 -15.42 -44.18 6.80
CA LYS A 84 -16.09 -43.89 5.52
C LYS A 84 -16.03 -42.39 5.27
N ILE A 85 -14.95 -41.94 4.64
CA ILE A 85 -14.91 -40.67 3.93
C ILE A 85 -15.92 -40.83 2.81
N SER A 86 -17.14 -40.36 3.05
CA SER A 86 -18.18 -40.24 2.04
C SER A 86 -17.55 -39.56 0.85
N ARG A 87 -17.48 -40.29 -0.26
CA ARG A 87 -16.98 -39.85 -1.57
C ARG A 87 -17.82 -38.64 -1.98
N ARG A 88 -17.46 -37.45 -1.48
CA ARG A 88 -18.07 -36.20 -1.92
C ARG A 88 -17.79 -36.16 -3.41
N LYS A 89 -18.85 -36.34 -4.20
CA LYS A 89 -18.87 -36.08 -5.62
C LYS A 89 -18.09 -34.80 -5.83
N ILE A 90 -16.95 -34.89 -6.50
CA ILE A 90 -16.23 -33.71 -6.98
C ILE A 90 -17.18 -33.12 -8.02
N GLU A 91 -18.10 -32.28 -7.54
CA GLU A 91 -18.92 -31.43 -8.40
C GLU A 91 -17.92 -30.56 -9.14
N LYS A 92 -17.81 -30.85 -10.43
CA LYS A 92 -17.00 -30.17 -11.41
C LYS A 92 -17.16 -28.66 -11.16
N ILE A 93 -16.12 -28.03 -10.61
CA ILE A 93 -16.10 -26.58 -10.41
C ILE A 93 -16.18 -25.99 -11.82
N SER A 94 -17.38 -25.53 -12.19
CA SER A 94 -17.65 -24.92 -13.47
C SER A 94 -16.79 -23.66 -13.58
N SER A 95 -16.01 -23.57 -14.64
CA SER A 95 -15.21 -22.38 -14.97
C SER A 95 -16.05 -21.21 -15.50
N GLU A 96 -17.38 -21.30 -15.38
CA GLU A 96 -18.30 -20.29 -15.86
C GLU A 96 -18.67 -19.33 -14.74
N TRP A 97 -18.51 -18.04 -15.00
CA TRP A 97 -18.82 -17.02 -14.01
C TRP A 97 -20.35 -16.90 -13.86
N PRO A 98 -20.90 -16.83 -12.64
CA PRO A 98 -22.34 -16.79 -12.45
C PRO A 98 -22.90 -15.51 -13.07
N ALA A 99 -24.18 -15.53 -13.39
CA ALA A 99 -24.88 -14.33 -13.84
C ALA A 99 -24.68 -13.19 -12.82
N PRO A 100 -24.47 -11.95 -13.28
CA PRO A 100 -24.20 -10.83 -12.39
C PRO A 100 -25.39 -10.57 -11.47
N VAL A 101 -25.13 -10.46 -10.16
CA VAL A 101 -26.14 -10.06 -9.18
C VAL A 101 -26.34 -8.54 -9.24
N ARG A 102 -27.60 -8.10 -9.18
CA ARG A 102 -27.91 -6.66 -9.13
C ARG A 102 -27.65 -6.11 -7.74
N SER A 103 -26.87 -5.03 -7.65
CA SER A 103 -26.69 -4.30 -6.39
C SER A 103 -27.95 -3.51 -6.03
N THR A 104 -28.25 -3.42 -4.73
CA THR A 104 -29.39 -2.61 -4.25
C THR A 104 -28.98 -1.15 -4.20
N ARG A 105 -29.75 -0.26 -4.83
CA ARG A 105 -29.52 1.19 -4.78
C ARG A 105 -29.80 1.72 -3.37
N LYS A 106 -28.78 2.30 -2.72
CA LYS A 106 -28.93 2.99 -1.43
C LYS A 106 -28.98 4.51 -1.64
N LYS A 107 -29.78 5.20 -0.83
CA LYS A 107 -29.82 6.67 -0.75
C LYS A 107 -29.23 7.09 0.59
N PHE A 108 -28.41 8.14 0.58
CA PHE A 108 -27.75 8.68 1.76
C PHE A 108 -28.16 10.14 1.95
N LEU A 109 -28.43 10.56 3.19
CA LEU A 109 -28.95 11.89 3.48
C LEU A 109 -27.83 12.95 3.55
N HIS A 110 -26.68 12.59 4.11
CA HIS A 110 -25.60 13.54 4.42
C HIS A 110 -24.35 13.30 3.59
N ALA A 111 -23.81 12.09 3.61
CA ALA A 111 -22.60 11.75 2.88
C ALA A 111 -22.52 10.23 2.62
N ALA A 112 -21.65 9.84 1.70
CA ALA A 112 -21.41 8.44 1.35
C ALA A 112 -19.95 8.25 0.96
N VAL A 113 -19.39 7.08 1.30
CA VAL A 113 -18.04 6.66 0.91
C VAL A 113 -18.16 5.30 0.25
N SER A 114 -17.42 5.10 -0.84
CA SER A 114 -17.35 3.83 -1.55
C SER A 114 -15.88 3.46 -1.76
N CYS A 115 -15.49 2.26 -1.34
CA CYS A 115 -14.13 1.73 -1.47
C CYS A 115 -14.20 0.24 -1.82
N GLN A 116 -13.11 -0.32 -2.36
CA GLN A 116 -12.99 -1.77 -2.61
C GLN A 116 -12.92 -2.59 -1.31
N ASN A 117 -12.46 -1.96 -0.22
CA ASN A 117 -12.34 -2.59 1.08
C ASN A 117 -13.35 -2.00 2.07
N GLU A 118 -14.05 -2.85 2.82
CA GLU A 118 -15.04 -2.44 3.81
C GLU A 118 -14.45 -1.60 4.94
N PHE A 119 -13.26 -1.97 5.45
CA PHE A 119 -12.59 -1.26 6.53
C PHE A 119 -12.18 0.15 6.11
N CYS A 120 -11.67 0.30 4.88
CA CYS A 120 -11.29 1.62 4.38
C CYS A 120 -12.51 2.51 4.10
N ALA A 121 -13.62 1.94 3.65
CA ALA A 121 -14.88 2.68 3.54
C ALA A 121 -15.42 3.13 4.91
N GLU A 122 -15.29 2.28 5.93
CA GLU A 122 -15.66 2.58 7.31
C GLU A 122 -14.80 3.70 7.91
N ILE A 123 -13.48 3.66 7.73
CA ILE A 123 -12.59 4.74 8.15
C ILE A 123 -12.95 6.06 7.47
N GLY A 124 -13.19 6.05 6.16
CA GLY A 124 -13.62 7.24 5.42
C GLY A 124 -14.97 7.78 5.93
N ARG A 125 -15.91 6.90 6.27
CA ARG A 125 -17.20 7.27 6.88
C ARG A 125 -17.01 7.91 8.25
N ASP A 126 -16.13 7.35 9.08
CA ASP A 126 -15.88 7.86 10.42
C ASP A 126 -15.27 9.26 10.39
N VAL A 127 -14.43 9.57 9.39
CA VAL A 127 -13.93 10.93 9.17
C VAL A 127 -15.06 11.91 8.85
N LEU A 128 -16.04 11.52 8.02
CA LEU A 128 -17.21 12.36 7.73
C LEU A 128 -18.09 12.55 8.98
N ILE A 129 -18.28 11.49 9.78
CA ILE A 129 -19.05 11.57 11.04
C ILE A 129 -18.39 12.52 12.03
N ARG A 130 -17.05 12.57 12.06
CA ARG A 130 -16.26 13.49 12.90
C ARG A 130 -16.27 14.94 12.41
N GLY A 131 -17.03 15.26 11.35
CA GLY A 131 -17.13 16.60 10.79
C GLY A 131 -16.06 16.93 9.75
N GLY A 132 -15.31 15.94 9.26
CA GLY A 132 -14.40 16.10 8.14
C GLY A 132 -15.14 16.35 6.83
N ASN A 133 -14.46 16.98 5.87
CA ASN A 133 -15.03 17.22 4.54
C ASN A 133 -14.86 16.00 3.62
N ALA A 134 -15.39 16.08 2.40
CA ALA A 134 -15.30 14.99 1.41
C ALA A 134 -13.84 14.66 1.01
N VAL A 135 -12.95 15.65 1.00
CA VAL A 135 -11.53 15.49 0.67
C VAL A 135 -10.79 14.79 1.82
N ASP A 136 -11.05 15.15 3.08
CA ASP A 136 -10.46 14.52 4.26
C ASP A 136 -10.81 13.02 4.32
N SER A 137 -12.08 12.71 4.05
CA SER A 137 -12.56 11.33 3.96
C SER A 137 -11.87 10.55 2.84
N ALA A 138 -11.69 11.18 1.67
CA ALA A 138 -10.98 10.56 0.56
C ALA A 138 -9.50 10.30 0.88
N ILE A 139 -8.80 11.25 1.51
CA ILE A 139 -7.40 11.08 1.95
C ILE A 139 -7.28 9.91 2.94
N ALA A 140 -8.14 9.84 3.96
CA ALA A 140 -8.13 8.75 4.93
C ALA A 140 -8.38 7.38 4.26
N THR A 141 -9.29 7.34 3.28
CA THR A 141 -9.60 6.12 2.52
C THR A 141 -8.42 5.67 1.66
N VAL A 142 -7.73 6.61 0.99
CA VAL A 142 -6.54 6.30 0.15
C VAL A 142 -5.38 5.83 1.02
N ILE A 143 -5.13 6.47 2.17
CA ILE A 143 -4.09 6.02 3.12
C ILE A 143 -4.38 4.60 3.60
N CYS A 144 -5.62 4.29 3.97
CA CYS A 144 -6.02 2.93 4.34
C CYS A 144 -5.82 1.94 3.18
N THR A 145 -6.22 2.32 1.96
CA THR A 145 -6.08 1.46 0.78
C THR A 145 -4.62 1.14 0.49
N GLY A 146 -3.71 2.11 0.64
CA GLY A 146 -2.27 1.89 0.49
C GLY A 146 -1.68 0.94 1.53
N ALA A 147 -2.23 0.94 2.76
CA ALA A 147 -1.80 0.03 3.81
C ALA A 147 -2.33 -1.40 3.61
N VAL A 148 -3.59 -1.56 3.19
CA VAL A 148 -4.24 -2.87 3.06
C VAL A 148 -3.99 -3.53 1.70
N HIS A 149 -3.83 -2.73 0.65
CA HIS A 149 -3.62 -3.19 -0.73
C HIS A 149 -2.37 -2.52 -1.35
N PRO A 150 -1.16 -2.83 -0.84
CA PRO A 150 0.09 -2.20 -1.32
C PRO A 150 0.41 -2.50 -2.79
N HIS A 151 -0.10 -3.62 -3.33
CA HIS A 151 0.01 -3.95 -4.74
C HIS A 151 -0.84 -3.03 -5.65
N GLN A 152 -1.94 -2.45 -5.13
CA GLN A 152 -2.85 -1.61 -5.91
C GLN A 152 -2.50 -0.13 -5.83
N SER A 153 -2.18 0.35 -4.63
CA SER A 153 -1.79 1.74 -4.40
C SER A 153 -0.67 1.81 -3.36
N GLY A 154 0.25 2.74 -3.52
CA GLY A 154 1.38 2.92 -2.62
C GLY A 154 1.86 4.36 -2.59
N PHE A 155 2.50 4.76 -1.49
CA PHE A 155 2.99 6.13 -1.27
C PHE A 155 4.05 6.57 -2.29
N GLY A 156 4.77 5.62 -2.91
CA GLY A 156 5.77 5.90 -3.95
C GLY A 156 5.20 6.09 -5.36
N GLY A 157 3.88 6.01 -5.54
CA GLY A 157 3.20 6.23 -6.82
C GLY A 157 2.68 7.66 -6.98
N GLY A 158 1.62 7.81 -7.78
CA GLY A 158 0.88 9.05 -7.94
C GLY A 158 -0.63 8.85 -7.75
N MET A 159 -1.33 9.91 -7.36
CA MET A 159 -2.81 9.92 -7.28
C MET A 159 -3.37 11.15 -8.00
N VAL A 160 -4.57 11.00 -8.57
CA VAL A 160 -5.36 12.11 -9.13
C VAL A 160 -6.69 12.15 -8.40
N MET A 161 -7.04 13.31 -7.85
CA MET A 161 -8.31 13.53 -7.16
C MET A 161 -9.12 14.60 -7.89
N LEU A 162 -10.34 14.25 -8.29
CA LEU A 162 -11.31 15.21 -8.82
C LEU A 162 -12.22 15.68 -7.68
N VAL A 163 -12.11 16.95 -7.31
CA VAL A 163 -12.94 17.56 -6.27
C VAL A 163 -13.95 18.48 -6.93
N HIS A 164 -15.24 18.27 -6.63
CA HIS A 164 -16.30 19.16 -7.06
C HIS A 164 -16.77 20.01 -5.88
N ASN A 165 -16.54 21.32 -5.97
CA ASN A 165 -17.10 22.28 -5.05
C ASN A 165 -18.27 23.00 -5.73
N ARG A 166 -19.49 22.83 -5.21
CA ARG A 166 -20.70 23.47 -5.78
C ARG A 166 -20.57 25.00 -5.83
N SER A 167 -19.79 25.59 -4.93
CA SER A 167 -19.63 27.03 -4.80
C SER A 167 -18.68 27.63 -5.85
N GLU A 168 -17.85 26.79 -6.48
CA GLU A 168 -16.92 27.21 -7.52
C GLU A 168 -17.47 26.79 -8.88
N ILE A 169 -18.14 27.73 -9.55
CA ILE A 169 -18.43 27.60 -10.98
C ILE A 169 -17.07 27.68 -11.69
N VAL A 170 -16.55 26.52 -12.11
CA VAL A 170 -15.42 26.48 -13.05
C VAL A 170 -15.90 27.14 -14.35
N LYS A 171 -15.57 28.42 -14.51
CA LYS A 171 -15.72 29.10 -15.80
C LYS A 171 -14.60 28.58 -16.70
N LEU A 172 -14.99 27.76 -17.67
CA LEU A 172 -14.15 27.42 -18.82
C LEU A 172 -13.98 28.64 -19.73
#